data_AF-A0A375AB39-F1
#
_entry.id   AF-A0A375AB39-F1
#
_cell.length_a   1.000
_cell.length_b   1.000
_cell.length_c   1.000
_cell.angle_alpha   90.00
_cell.angle_beta   90.00
_cell.angle_gamma   90.00
#
_symmetry.space_group_name_H-M   'P 1'
#
loop_
_entity.id
_entity.type
_entity.pdbx_description
1 polymer ?
#
loop_
_entity_poly.entity_id
_entity_poly.type
_entity_poly.pdbx_seq_one_letter_code
_entity_poly.pdbx_strand_id
1 'polypeptide(L)' 'MRYPLLALLCATLLLSACTTTRAPSLTCNNVSCRPEPESRQMVIWWQTDLRPGAADFTQVSVP' A
#
# COMPACT_ATOMS: atom_id res chain seq x y z
N MET A 1 -5.31 -36.82 -14.01
CA MET A 1 -5.79 -35.70 -13.15
C MET A 1 -4.61 -34.80 -12.74
N ARG A 2 -4.03 -34.02 -13.67
CA ARG A 2 -2.86 -33.15 -13.38
C ARG A 2 -3.06 -31.68 -13.77
N TYR A 3 -3.99 -31.41 -14.69
CA TYR A 3 -4.40 -30.07 -15.10
C TYR A 3 -5.03 -29.20 -13.99
N PRO A 4 -5.89 -29.73 -13.09
CA PRO A 4 -6.50 -28.86 -12.08
C PRO A 4 -5.47 -28.35 -11.07
N LEU A 5 -4.43 -29.15 -10.77
CA LEU A 5 -3.35 -28.76 -9.88
C LEU A 5 -2.47 -27.67 -10.51
N LEU A 6 -2.19 -27.79 -11.82
CA LEU A 6 -1.43 -26.79 -12.56
C LEU A 6 -2.19 -25.45 -12.65
N ALA A 7 -3.50 -25.49 -12.89
CA ALA A 7 -4.35 -24.29 -12.92
C ALA A 7 -4.38 -23.60 -11.55
N LEU A 8 -4.46 -24.37 -10.46
CA LEU A 8 -4.45 -23.84 -9.10
C LEU A 8 -3.13 -23.15 -8.77
N LEU A 9 -1.99 -23.73 -9.17
CA LEU A 9 -0.67 -23.12 -9.00
C LEU A 9 -0.50 -21.81 -9.78
N CYS A 10 -0.99 -21.76 -11.03
CA CYS A 10 -0.97 -20.51 -11.78
C CYS A 10 -1.85 -19.44 -11.12
N ALA A 11 -3.04 -19.82 -10.64
CA ALA A 11 -3.94 -18.89 -9.97
C ALA A 11 -3.33 -18.32 -8.68
N THR A 12 -2.68 -19.14 -7.85
CA THR A 12 -2.04 -18.65 -6.62
C THR A 12 -0.86 -17.72 -6.90
N LEU A 13 -0.08 -17.99 -7.96
CA LEU A 13 0.99 -17.11 -8.43
C LEU A 13 0.47 -15.77 -8.98
N LEU A 14 -0.66 -15.78 -9.68
CA LEU A 14 -1.32 -14.56 -10.17
C LEU A 14 -1.88 -13.72 -9.00
N LEU A 15 -2.42 -14.38 -7.97
CA LEU A 15 -2.98 -13.70 -6.80
C LEU A 15 -1.89 -13.07 -5.91
N SER A 16 -0.67 -13.62 -5.85
CA SER A 16 0.42 -13.03 -5.04
C SER A 16 0.98 -11.73 -5.65
N ALA A 17 0.82 -11.51 -6.96
CA ALA A 17 1.12 -10.23 -7.59
C ALA A 17 0.02 -9.17 -7.34
N CYS A 18 -1.20 -9.62 -7.04
CA CYS A 18 -2.34 -8.73 -6.74
C CYS A 18 -2.43 -8.34 -5.26
N THR A 19 -1.58 -8.86 -4.38
CA THR A 19 -1.42 -8.30 -3.04
C THR A 19 -0.52 -7.06 -3.12
N THR A 20 -0.94 -6.05 -3.90
CA THR A 20 -0.55 -4.68 -3.60
C THR A 20 -1.24 -4.37 -2.29
N THR A 21 -0.56 -4.71 -1.21
CA THR A 21 -0.98 -4.42 0.14
C THR A 21 -1.01 -2.90 0.21
N ARG A 22 -2.21 -2.31 0.04
CA ARG A 22 -2.60 -1.12 0.77
C ARG A 22 -2.53 -1.49 2.25
N ALA A 23 -1.33 -1.69 2.78
CA ALA A 23 -1.10 -1.85 4.20
C ALA A 23 -1.14 -0.43 4.75
N PRO A 24 -2.24 -0.02 5.42
CA PRO A 24 -2.29 1.29 6.04
C PRO A 24 -1.64 1.12 7.41
N SER A 25 -0.31 0.97 7.49
CA SER A 25 0.41 1.04 8.79
C SER A 25 1.89 0.67 8.78
N LEU A 26 2.48 0.05 7.74
CA LEU A 26 3.92 -0.15 7.74
C LEU A 26 4.62 1.15 7.35
N THR A 27 4.89 1.99 8.35
CA THR A 27 6.04 2.90 8.48
C THR A 27 6.76 3.21 7.15
N CYS A 28 6.04 3.82 6.21
CA CYS A 28 6.59 4.06 4.89
C CYS A 28 7.48 5.31 4.99
N ASN A 29 8.79 5.07 5.13
CA ASN A 29 9.84 6.10 5.18
C ASN A 29 10.53 6.29 3.82
N ASN A 30 9.90 5.86 2.72
CA ASN A 30 10.45 6.03 1.39
C ASN A 30 9.40 6.61 0.44
N VAL A 31 9.83 7.45 -0.50
CA VAL A 31 8.97 8.06 -1.52
C VAL A 31 8.23 7.00 -2.33
N SER A 32 8.82 5.83 -2.54
CA SER A 32 8.26 4.76 -3.37
C SER A 32 7.03 4.04 -2.80
N CYS A 33 6.81 4.08 -1.47
CA CYS A 33 5.67 3.42 -0.82
C CYS A 33 4.57 4.41 -0.40
N ARG A 34 4.70 5.66 -0.83
CA ARG A 34 3.79 6.75 -0.47
C ARG A 34 2.40 6.49 -1.05
N PRO A 35 1.33 6.57 -0.24
CA PRO A 35 -0.02 6.42 -0.74
C PRO A 35 -0.38 7.59 -1.68
N GLU A 36 -0.96 7.26 -2.83
CA GLU A 36 -1.54 8.23 -3.76
C GLU A 36 -2.88 8.74 -3.20
N PRO A 37 -3.18 10.05 -3.26
CA PRO A 37 -4.48 10.58 -2.82
C PRO A 37 -5.62 10.01 -3.66
N GLU A 38 -6.61 9.40 -3.00
CA GLU A 38 -7.87 9.00 -3.64
C GLU A 38 -8.84 10.18 -3.78
N SER A 39 -9.97 9.96 -4.45
CA SER A 39 -11.05 10.94 -4.52
C SER A 39 -11.48 11.36 -3.11
N ARG A 40 -11.52 12.68 -2.83
CA ARG A 40 -11.86 13.25 -1.52
C ARG A 40 -10.85 12.93 -0.40
N GLN A 41 -9.60 12.69 -0.77
CA GLN A 41 -8.51 12.46 0.16
C GLN A 41 -7.35 13.42 -0.11
N MET A 42 -6.79 13.99 0.95
CA MET A 42 -5.56 14.78 0.91
C MET A 42 -4.47 14.01 1.66
N VAL A 43 -3.29 13.90 1.04
CA VAL A 43 -2.11 13.32 1.68
C VAL A 43 -1.09 14.43 1.89
N ILE A 44 -0.69 14.64 3.14
CA ILE A 44 0.29 15.66 3.54
C ILE A 44 1.61 14.95 3.86
N TRP A 45 2.70 15.40 3.23
CA TRP A 45 4.05 14.88 3.43
C TRP A 45 4.82 15.79 4.39
N TRP A 46 5.32 15.21 5.46
CA TRP A 46 6.17 15.90 6.42
C TRP A 46 7.63 15.64 6.07
N GLN A 47 8.51 16.60 6.39
CA GLN A 47 9.95 16.32 6.41
C GLN A 47 10.26 15.46 7.64
N THR A 48 11.31 14.65 7.55
CA THR A 48 11.85 13.93 8.70
C THR A 48 12.11 14.91 9.85
N ASP A 49 11.83 14.48 11.08
CA ASP A 49 12.06 15.26 12.32
C ASP A 49 11.07 16.40 12.62
N LEU A 50 10.13 16.72 11.72
CA LEU A 50 9.10 17.75 11.99
C LEU A 50 7.97 17.26 12.91
N ARG A 51 7.81 15.95 13.09
CA ARG A 51 6.80 15.36 13.96
C ARG A 51 7.34 14.06 14.58
N PRO A 52 7.12 13.82 15.89
CA PRO A 52 7.29 12.49 16.45
C PRO A 52 6.19 11.58 15.89
N GLY A 53 6.55 10.69 14.98
CA GLY A 53 5.60 9.80 14.31
C GLY A 53 6.35 8.75 13.49
N ALA A 54 5.72 7.58 13.33
CA ALA A 54 6.32 6.49 12.58
C ALA A 54 6.22 6.70 11.05
N ALA A 55 5.22 7.45 10.58
CA ALA A 55 5.02 7.72 9.16
C ALA A 55 5.31 9.19 8.84
N ASP A 56 5.99 9.44 7.72
CA ASP A 56 6.27 10.80 7.21
C ASP A 56 5.07 11.41 6.47
N PHE A 57 3.87 10.86 6.68
CA PHE A 57 2.67 11.31 6.01
C PHE A 57 1.44 11.23 6.90
N THR A 58 0.48 12.10 6.59
CA THR A 58 -0.84 12.10 7.21
C THR A 58 -1.90 12.15 6.13
N GLN A 59 -2.95 11.34 6.27
CA GLN A 59 -4.09 11.32 5.36
C GLN A 59 -5.28 12.04 6.01
N VAL A 60 -5.95 12.90 5.24
CA VAL A 60 -7.10 13.67 5.68
C VAL A 60 -8.23 13.50 4.67
N SER A 61 -9.44 13.26 5.15
CA SER A 61 -10.64 13.23 4.29
C SER A 61 -11.14 14.65 4.03
N VAL A 62 -11.53 14.92 2.78
CA VAL A 62 -12.05 16.21 2.32
C VAL A 62 -13.56 16.07 2.05
N PRO A 63 -14.41 17.00 2.54
CA PRO A 63 -15.87 16.92 2.38
C PRO A 63 -16.37 17.08 0.94
#